data_AF-A0A1Y2K5K4-F1
#
_entry.id   AF-A0A1Y2K5K4-F1
#
_cell.length_a   1.000
_cell.length_b   1.000
_cell.length_c   1.000
_cell.angle_alpha   90.00
_cell.angle_beta   90.00
_cell.angle_gamma   90.00
#
_symmetry.space_group_name_H-M   'P 1'
#
loop_
_entity.id
_entity.type
_entity.pdbx_description
1 polymer ?
#
loop_
_entity_poly.entity_id
_entity_poly.type
_entity_poly.pdbx_seq_one_letter_code
_entity_poly.pdbx_strand_id
1 'polypeptide(L)'
;MAATLAVWGEALTAQGASTRAIEGREVSVALSDDAEVRALNAEYRGKDKSTNVLSFAMDDGEEEMLEDFPELPGEDFPLGDIILAYETVAREAEERGITLEAHTRHLVVHGTLHLLGLDHERSDAEAEEQENWERTVLATMGLPDPYA
;
A
#
# COMPACT_ATOMS: atom_id res chain seq x y z
N MET A 1 1.22 19.30 8.02
CA MET A 1 1.77 18.03 7.51
C MET A 1 2.07 17.12 8.70
N ALA A 2 1.01 16.67 9.40
CA ALA A 2 1.10 15.84 10.61
C ALA A 2 -0.09 14.85 10.72
N ALA A 3 -0.86 14.70 9.64
CA ALA A 3 -2.11 13.94 9.65
C ALA A 3 -1.92 12.45 9.34
N THR A 4 -0.76 12.04 8.79
CA THR A 4 -0.57 10.67 8.28
C THR A 4 -0.14 9.68 9.37
N LEU A 5 0.74 10.09 10.30
CA LEU A 5 1.22 9.20 11.37
C LEU A 5 0.16 8.90 12.44
N ALA A 6 -0.76 9.84 12.71
CA ALA A 6 -1.80 9.66 13.72
C ALA A 6 -2.81 8.57 13.32
N VAL A 7 -3.19 8.53 12.05
CA VAL A 7 -4.16 7.57 11.51
C VAL A 7 -3.62 6.14 11.58
N TRP A 8 -2.39 5.93 11.10
CA TRP A 8 -1.77 4.61 11.20
C TRP A 8 -1.46 4.22 12.65
N GLY A 9 -1.08 5.17 13.52
CA GLY A 9 -0.87 4.90 14.94
C GLY A 9 -2.11 4.38 15.68
N GLU A 10 -3.28 4.96 15.40
CA GLU A 10 -4.56 4.47 15.93
C GLU A 10 -4.91 3.07 15.40
N ALA A 11 -4.76 2.84 14.10
CA ALA A 11 -5.04 1.53 13.49
C ALA A 11 -4.08 0.43 13.99
N LEU A 12 -2.79 0.73 14.10
CA LEU A 12 -1.78 -0.18 14.66
C LEU A 12 -2.13 -0.54 16.11
N THR A 13 -2.51 0.45 16.92
CA THR A 13 -2.93 0.21 18.31
C THR A 13 -4.17 -0.67 18.38
N ALA A 14 -5.17 -0.44 17.52
CA ALA A 14 -6.39 -1.23 17.47
C ALA A 14 -6.14 -2.71 17.14
N GLN A 15 -5.14 -2.99 16.32
CA GLN A 15 -4.73 -4.35 15.92
C GLN A 15 -3.63 -4.95 16.81
N GLY A 16 -3.19 -4.23 17.86
CA GLY A 16 -2.15 -4.69 18.79
C GLY A 16 -0.73 -4.66 18.22
N ALA A 17 -0.49 -3.92 17.13
CA ALA A 17 0.81 -3.74 16.51
C ALA A 17 1.59 -2.55 17.10
N SER A 18 2.93 -2.61 17.02
CA SER A 18 3.81 -1.54 17.50
C SER A 18 3.92 -0.40 16.48
N THR A 19 3.86 0.85 16.94
CA THR A 19 4.11 2.04 16.10
C THR A 19 5.53 2.09 15.54
N ARG A 20 6.49 1.38 16.17
CA ARG A 20 7.86 1.22 15.65
C ARG A 20 7.92 0.65 14.24
N ALA A 21 6.88 -0.08 13.80
CA ALA A 21 6.81 -0.60 12.45
C ALA A 21 6.80 0.51 11.37
N ILE A 22 6.38 1.73 11.73
CA ILE A 22 6.22 2.85 10.80
C ILE A 22 6.94 4.14 11.25
N GLU A 23 7.54 4.15 12.44
CA GLU A 23 8.29 5.30 12.95
C GLU A 23 9.51 5.59 12.06
N GLY A 24 9.61 6.83 11.59
CA GLY A 24 10.69 7.34 10.73
C GLY A 24 10.74 6.76 9.31
N ARG A 25 9.77 5.91 8.93
CA ARG A 25 9.67 5.36 7.58
C ARG A 25 8.93 6.31 6.62
N GLU A 26 9.33 6.25 5.35
CA GLU A 26 8.76 7.07 4.28
C GLU A 26 8.11 6.21 3.18
N VAL A 27 7.05 6.73 2.56
CA VAL A 27 6.40 6.14 1.38
C VAL A 27 6.27 7.23 0.33
N SER A 28 6.73 6.97 -0.89
CA SER A 28 6.44 7.85 -2.02
C SER A 28 5.11 7.43 -2.65
N VAL A 29 4.28 8.40 -2.99
CA VAL A 29 3.04 8.15 -3.75
C VAL A 29 3.09 9.00 -5.01
N ALA A 30 3.03 8.35 -6.17
CA ALA A 30 2.95 9.01 -7.46
C ALA A 30 1.59 8.76 -8.10
N LEU A 31 1.00 9.83 -8.65
CA LEU A 31 -0.15 9.75 -9.53
C LEU A 31 0.35 9.79 -10.98
N SER A 32 0.02 8.75 -11.72
CA SER A 32 0.51 8.46 -13.07
C SER A 32 -0.67 8.25 -14.03
N ASP A 33 -0.39 8.15 -15.33
CA ASP A 33 -1.37 7.72 -16.33
C ASP A 33 -1.38 6.19 -16.53
N ASP A 34 -2.46 5.69 -17.16
CA ASP A 34 -2.64 4.27 -17.53
C ASP A 34 -1.53 3.72 -18.45
N ALA A 35 -0.89 4.56 -19.26
CA ALA A 35 0.12 4.11 -20.21
C ALA A 35 1.44 3.78 -19.50
N GLU A 36 1.86 4.66 -18.60
CA GLU A 36 3.03 4.44 -17.72
C GLU A 36 2.79 3.28 -16.77
N VAL A 37 1.62 3.19 -16.12
CA VAL A 37 1.32 2.05 -15.22
C VAL A 37 1.24 0.73 -15.98
N ARG A 38 0.69 0.70 -17.20
CA ARG A 38 0.74 -0.50 -18.05
C ARG A 38 2.17 -0.91 -18.37
N ALA A 39 3.04 0.04 -18.72
CA ALA A 39 4.44 -0.25 -19.01
C ALA A 39 5.15 -0.87 -17.80
N LEU A 40 4.97 -0.27 -16.62
CA LEU A 40 5.51 -0.80 -15.36
C LEU A 40 4.94 -2.18 -15.02
N ASN A 41 3.63 -2.39 -15.17
CA ASN A 41 3.01 -3.68 -14.89
C ASN A 41 3.51 -4.78 -15.85
N ALA A 42 3.78 -4.43 -17.10
CA ALA A 42 4.38 -5.33 -18.08
C ALA A 42 5.84 -5.66 -17.71
N GLU A 43 6.61 -4.67 -17.31
CA GLU A 43 8.03 -4.82 -16.95
C GLU A 43 8.22 -5.64 -15.67
N TYR A 44 7.53 -5.28 -14.59
CA TYR A 44 7.78 -5.85 -13.26
C TYR A 44 6.88 -7.04 -12.92
N ARG A 45 5.66 -7.13 -13.49
CA ARG A 45 4.72 -8.24 -13.21
C ARG A 45 4.41 -9.10 -14.43
N GLY A 46 5.00 -8.81 -15.60
CA GLY A 46 4.73 -9.53 -16.85
C GLY A 46 3.30 -9.37 -17.37
N LYS A 47 2.55 -8.36 -16.89
CA LYS A 47 1.13 -8.16 -17.19
C LYS A 47 0.96 -6.94 -18.11
N ASP A 48 0.74 -7.18 -19.40
CA ASP A 48 0.54 -6.13 -20.42
C ASP A 48 -0.86 -5.48 -20.36
N LYS A 49 -1.18 -4.85 -19.22
CA LYS A 49 -2.41 -4.10 -18.97
C LYS A 49 -2.20 -3.07 -17.86
N SER A 50 -2.95 -1.97 -17.89
CA SER A 50 -3.00 -1.06 -16.72
C SER A 50 -3.66 -1.76 -15.53
N THR A 51 -3.37 -1.26 -14.33
CA THR A 51 -3.99 -1.63 -13.06
C THR A 51 -4.18 -0.35 -12.24
N ASN A 52 -5.01 -0.39 -11.21
CA ASN A 52 -5.28 0.79 -10.38
C ASN A 52 -4.07 1.23 -9.53
N VAL A 53 -3.32 0.28 -8.98
CA VAL A 53 -2.14 0.52 -8.14
C VAL A 53 -1.03 -0.50 -8.39
N LEU A 54 0.22 -0.04 -8.30
CA LEU A 54 1.43 -0.85 -8.16
C LEU A 54 2.18 -0.41 -6.90
N SER A 55 2.75 -1.38 -6.19
CA SER A 55 3.54 -1.14 -4.97
C SER A 55 4.92 -1.74 -5.17
N PHE A 56 5.97 -0.94 -4.98
CA PHE A 56 7.36 -1.32 -5.11
C PHE A 56 8.04 -1.20 -3.75
N ALA A 57 8.23 -2.32 -3.06
CA ALA A 57 8.94 -2.35 -1.79
C ALA A 57 10.44 -2.14 -2.01
N MET A 58 11.09 -1.38 -1.12
CA MET A 58 12.54 -1.17 -1.14
C MET A 58 13.32 -2.37 -0.58
N ASP A 59 12.66 -3.23 0.19
CA ASP A 59 13.17 -4.51 0.67
C ASP A 59 12.21 -5.59 0.17
N ASP A 60 12.60 -6.30 -0.88
CA ASP A 60 11.81 -7.39 -1.48
C ASP A 60 12.07 -8.73 -0.79
N GLY A 61 12.98 -8.79 0.19
CA GLY A 61 13.38 -10.02 0.86
C GLY A 61 14.07 -11.04 -0.07
N GLU A 62 14.46 -10.64 -1.29
CA GLU A 62 15.07 -11.52 -2.30
C GLU A 62 16.61 -11.40 -2.35
N GLU A 63 17.20 -10.38 -1.73
CA GLU A 63 18.65 -10.36 -1.54
C GLU A 63 19.05 -11.43 -0.51
N GLU A 64 19.61 -12.53 -1.01
CA GLU A 64 20.56 -13.36 -0.27
C GLU A 64 21.37 -12.43 0.63
N MET A 65 21.15 -12.56 1.95
CA MET A 65 21.93 -11.91 2.98
C MET A 65 23.41 -12.17 2.67
N LEU A 66 24.04 -11.25 1.93
CA LEU A 66 25.47 -11.19 1.75
C LEU A 66 26.02 -11.23 3.17
N GLU A 67 26.74 -12.30 3.50
CA GLU A 67 27.15 -12.69 4.85
C GLU A 67 28.02 -11.64 5.59
N ASP A 68 28.14 -10.41 5.09
CA ASP A 68 29.03 -9.36 5.57
C ASP A 68 28.44 -7.92 5.57
N PHE A 69 27.12 -7.73 5.72
CA PHE A 69 26.57 -6.41 6.09
C PHE A 69 25.84 -6.41 7.44
N PRO A 70 26.41 -5.76 8.48
CA PRO A 70 25.79 -5.68 9.80
C PRO A 70 24.77 -4.54 9.85
N GLU A 71 23.70 -4.78 10.59
CA GLU A 71 22.61 -3.85 10.96
C GLU A 71 21.57 -3.58 9.85
N LEU A 72 20.34 -4.05 10.12
CA LEU A 72 19.13 -3.58 9.45
C LEU A 72 19.20 -2.05 9.33
N PRO A 73 18.91 -1.45 8.16
CA PRO A 73 18.94 0.00 8.04
C PRO A 73 17.99 0.59 9.08
N GLY A 74 18.48 1.57 9.83
CA GLY A 74 17.84 2.11 11.03
C GLY A 74 16.46 2.72 10.78
N GLU A 75 15.95 3.41 11.79
CA GLU A 75 14.60 4.01 11.86
C GLU A 75 14.25 4.99 10.72
N ASP A 76 15.10 5.20 9.71
CA ASP A 76 14.97 6.16 8.60
C ASP A 76 14.94 5.52 7.18
N PHE A 77 14.69 4.21 7.03
CA PHE A 77 14.65 3.57 5.71
C PHE A 77 13.27 3.73 5.02
N PRO A 78 13.21 4.13 3.73
CA PRO A 78 11.96 4.22 2.99
C PRO A 78 11.33 2.84 2.81
N LEU A 79 10.00 2.74 2.96
CA LEU A 79 9.23 1.53 2.68
C LEU A 79 9.17 1.25 1.18
N GLY A 80 9.09 2.31 0.37
CA GLY A 80 9.09 2.23 -1.08
C GLY A 80 8.02 3.11 -1.72
N ASP A 81 7.57 2.71 -2.90
CA ASP A 81 6.80 3.55 -3.80
C ASP A 81 5.43 2.94 -4.13
N ILE A 82 4.41 3.80 -4.17
CA ILE A 82 3.05 3.47 -4.61
C ILE A 82 2.76 4.29 -5.87
N ILE A 83 2.45 3.62 -6.98
CA ILE A 83 2.11 4.26 -8.26
C ILE A 83 0.63 4.01 -8.56
N LEU A 84 -0.15 5.07 -8.68
CA LEU A 84 -1.59 5.03 -8.98
C LEU A 84 -1.88 5.43 -10.42
N ALA A 85 -2.69 4.65 -11.14
CA ALA A 85 -3.14 4.99 -12.49
C ALA A 85 -4.42 5.83 -12.46
N TYR A 86 -4.30 7.15 -12.62
CA TYR A 86 -5.41 8.09 -12.43
C TYR A 86 -6.67 7.71 -13.20
N GLU A 87 -6.56 7.36 -14.49
CA GLU A 87 -7.70 7.03 -15.32
C GLU A 87 -8.41 5.76 -14.85
N THR A 88 -7.65 4.73 -14.46
CA THR A 88 -8.22 3.50 -13.91
C THR A 88 -8.87 3.75 -12.56
N VAL A 89 -8.22 4.49 -11.64
CA VAL A 89 -8.82 4.84 -10.34
C VAL A 89 -10.11 5.65 -10.51
N ALA A 90 -10.12 6.64 -11.41
CA ALA A 90 -11.30 7.46 -11.66
C ALA A 90 -12.46 6.65 -12.25
N ARG A 91 -12.16 5.77 -13.22
CA ARG A 91 -13.15 4.87 -13.82
C ARG A 91 -13.75 3.93 -12.78
N GLU A 92 -12.93 3.29 -11.96
CA GLU A 92 -13.40 2.38 -10.91
C GLU A 92 -14.25 3.10 -9.85
N ALA A 93 -13.87 4.32 -9.46
CA ALA A 93 -14.64 5.13 -8.53
C ALA A 93 -16.04 5.45 -9.08
N GLU A 94 -16.13 5.83 -10.36
CA GLU A 94 -17.39 6.08 -11.06
C GLU A 94 -18.25 4.81 -11.16
N GLU A 95 -17.67 3.69 -11.58
CA GLU A 95 -18.35 2.39 -11.71
C GLU A 95 -18.92 1.89 -10.37
N ARG A 96 -18.21 2.14 -9.26
CA ARG A 96 -18.62 1.78 -7.90
C ARG A 96 -19.55 2.82 -7.26
N GLY A 97 -19.74 3.99 -7.87
CA GLY A 97 -20.55 5.08 -7.30
C GLY A 97 -19.96 5.68 -6.03
N ILE A 98 -18.63 5.64 -5.87
CA ILE A 98 -17.91 6.23 -4.73
C ILE A 98 -17.09 7.45 -5.19
N THR A 99 -16.61 8.26 -4.24
CA THR A 99 -15.78 9.41 -4.60
C THR A 99 -14.38 8.94 -5.03
N LEU A 100 -13.79 9.65 -6.00
CA LEU A 100 -12.38 9.44 -6.38
C LEU A 100 -11.45 9.51 -5.16
N GLU A 101 -11.71 10.44 -4.24
CA GLU A 101 -10.94 10.60 -3.01
C GLU A 101 -11.01 9.35 -2.11
N ALA A 102 -12.21 8.77 -1.92
CA ALA A 102 -12.37 7.56 -1.12
C ALA A 102 -11.62 6.38 -1.73
N HIS A 103 -11.75 6.20 -3.05
CA HIS A 103 -11.06 5.12 -3.77
C HIS A 103 -9.53 5.31 -3.75
N THR A 104 -9.06 6.53 -3.96
CA THR A 104 -7.63 6.87 -3.89
C THR A 104 -7.05 6.57 -2.51
N ARG A 105 -7.74 6.96 -1.43
CA ARG A 105 -7.30 6.69 -0.06
C ARG A 105 -7.29 5.19 0.24
N HIS A 106 -8.28 4.43 -0.23
CA HIS A 106 -8.29 2.98 -0.15
C HIS A 106 -7.05 2.38 -0.82
N LEU A 107 -6.75 2.77 -2.06
CA LEU A 107 -5.60 2.24 -2.79
C LEU A 107 -4.24 2.63 -2.16
N VAL A 108 -4.13 3.80 -1.55
CA VAL A 108 -2.91 4.18 -0.81
C VAL A 108 -2.74 3.29 0.44
N VAL A 109 -3.82 3.03 1.19
CA VAL A 109 -3.78 2.11 2.34
C VAL A 109 -3.39 0.71 1.88
N HIS A 110 -4.06 0.19 0.85
CA HIS A 110 -3.79 -1.11 0.24
C HIS A 110 -2.32 -1.23 -0.20
N GLY A 111 -1.83 -0.23 -0.95
CA GLY A 111 -0.44 -0.21 -1.40
C GLY A 111 0.55 -0.16 -0.23
N THR A 112 0.24 0.59 0.83
CA THR A 112 1.09 0.66 2.03
C THR A 112 1.16 -0.68 2.76
N LEU A 113 0.06 -1.43 2.83
CA LEU A 113 0.04 -2.78 3.42
C LEU A 113 0.92 -3.75 2.63
N HIS A 114 0.93 -3.64 1.29
CA HIS A 114 1.88 -4.39 0.46
C HIS A 114 3.34 -4.00 0.74
N LEU A 115 3.65 -2.71 0.91
CA LEU A 115 5.00 -2.27 1.29
C LEU A 115 5.41 -2.75 2.69
N LEU A 116 4.44 -3.04 3.57
CA LEU A 116 4.66 -3.63 4.90
C LEU A 116 4.72 -5.17 4.88
N GLY A 117 4.59 -5.79 3.70
CA GLY A 117 4.72 -7.23 3.50
C GLY A 117 3.43 -8.04 3.60
N LEU A 118 2.26 -7.40 3.71
CA LEU A 118 0.97 -8.09 3.62
C LEU A 118 0.61 -8.30 2.15
N ASP A 119 0.32 -9.55 1.75
CA ASP A 119 0.02 -9.88 0.36
C ASP A 119 -1.17 -10.83 0.22
N HIS A 120 -2.32 -10.27 -0.13
CA HIS A 120 -3.56 -11.00 -0.36
C HIS A 120 -3.51 -11.98 -1.53
N GLU A 121 -2.49 -11.96 -2.41
CA GLU A 121 -2.38 -12.92 -3.51
C GLU A 121 -1.78 -14.27 -3.06
N ARG A 122 -1.20 -14.35 -1.85
CA ARG A 122 -0.47 -15.55 -1.38
C ARG A 122 -1.36 -16.62 -0.77
N SER A 123 -2.40 -16.25 -0.01
CA SER A 123 -3.37 -17.20 0.58
C SER A 123 -4.66 -16.52 1.03
N ASP A 124 -5.73 -17.29 1.16
CA ASP A 124 -7.01 -16.81 1.70
C ASP A 124 -6.87 -16.21 3.12
N ALA A 125 -5.97 -16.77 3.95
CA ALA A 125 -5.73 -16.27 5.30
C ALA A 125 -5.01 -14.91 5.30
N GLU A 126 -4.02 -14.72 4.42
CA GLU A 126 -3.34 -13.43 4.27
C GLU A 126 -4.27 -12.39 3.62
N ALA A 127 -5.16 -12.82 2.72
CA ALA A 127 -6.21 -11.96 2.19
C ALA A 127 -7.14 -11.45 3.31
N GLU A 128 -7.70 -12.35 4.12
CA GLU A 128 -8.55 -11.96 5.26
C GLU A 128 -7.85 -11.01 6.23
N GLU A 129 -6.55 -11.25 6.49
CA GLU A 129 -5.74 -10.38 7.33
C GLU A 129 -5.59 -8.98 6.72
N GLN A 130 -5.20 -8.88 5.45
CA GLN A 130 -5.04 -7.61 4.76
C GLN A 130 -6.37 -6.85 4.69
N GLU A 131 -7.48 -7.52 4.36
CA GLU A 131 -8.80 -6.89 4.34
C GLU A 131 -9.19 -6.32 5.72
N ASN A 132 -8.90 -7.04 6.81
CA ASN A 132 -9.16 -6.57 8.17
C ASN A 132 -8.33 -5.33 8.52
N TRP A 133 -7.07 -5.28 8.09
CA TRP A 133 -6.23 -4.09 8.21
C TRP A 133 -6.78 -2.92 7.41
N GLU A 134 -7.20 -3.13 6.17
CA GLU A 134 -7.80 -2.08 5.35
C GLU A 134 -9.05 -1.50 6.00
N ARG A 135 -9.96 -2.36 6.49
CA ARG A 135 -11.17 -1.92 7.23
C ARG A 135 -10.81 -1.08 8.45
N THR A 136 -9.83 -1.53 9.24
CA THR A 136 -9.42 -0.85 10.46
C THR A 136 -8.84 0.53 10.15
N VAL A 137 -7.89 0.61 9.21
CA VAL A 137 -7.23 1.87 8.84
C VAL A 137 -8.24 2.83 8.21
N LEU A 138 -9.09 2.38 7.28
CA LEU A 138 -10.08 3.23 6.64
C LEU A 138 -11.13 3.76 7.65
N ALA A 139 -11.52 2.96 8.64
CA ALA A 139 -12.42 3.42 9.70
C ALA A 139 -11.81 4.57 10.52
N THR A 140 -10.51 4.55 10.83
CA THR A 140 -9.83 5.67 11.51
C THR A 140 -9.79 6.95 10.66
N MET A 141 -9.91 6.82 9.33
CA MET A 141 -10.05 7.95 8.39
C MET A 141 -11.51 8.41 8.20
N GLY A 142 -12.48 7.75 8.84
CA GLY A 142 -13.91 8.00 8.64
C GLY A 142 -14.44 7.55 7.28
N LEU A 143 -13.75 6.60 6.63
CA LEU A 143 -14.14 6.04 5.33
C LEU A 143 -14.94 4.73 5.51
N PRO A 144 -15.83 4.39 4.56
CA PRO A 144 -16.59 3.15 4.60
C PRO A 144 -15.70 1.92 4.36
N ASP A 145 -16.21 0.75 4.74
CA ASP A 145 -15.62 -0.54 4.41
C ASP A 145 -15.60 -0.72 2.87
N PRO A 146 -14.43 -0.95 2.26
CA PRO A 146 -14.33 -1.08 0.81
C PRO A 146 -14.92 -2.40 0.27
N TYR A 147 -15.29 -3.35 1.14
CA TYR A 147 -15.82 -4.68 0.82
C TYR A 147 -17.32 -4.85 1.15
N ALA A 148 -17.99 -3.80 1.61
CA ALA A 148 -19.41 -3.84 2.03
C ALA A 148 -20.42 -3.64 0.88
#